data_AF-A0A933FHB8-F1
#
_entry.id   AF-A0A933FHB8-F1
#
_cell.length_a   1.000
_cell.length_b   1.000
_cell.length_c   1.000
_cell.angle_alpha   90.00
_cell.angle_beta   90.00
_cell.angle_gamma   90.00
#
_symmetry.space_group_name_H-M   'P 1'
#
loop_
_entity.id
_entity.type
_entity.pdbx_description
1 polymer ?
#
loop_
_entity_poly.entity_id
_entity_poly.type
_entity_poly.pdbx_seq_one_letter_code
_entity_poly.pdbx_strand_id
1 'polypeptide(L)'
;MNLLNRYFAPFAALLIVSAVYFTEPDRRTLVLSGGVFVASLLVNWWLSANTYRFVGWAGRLRTVQIWLNFVWAVPLFYLLGGFWGPMWLLFVMAPVTAALYGGWAQTLSTALVSAGTMLGLYWLRGLEGEVAWGMAGIHAAFIVIMALFTYSLAQTALRLRDLNR
;
A
#
# COMPACT_ATOMS: atom_id res chain seq x y z
N MET A 1 -0.78 11.03 -10.91
CA MET A 1 -1.44 11.46 -9.65
C MET A 1 -2.89 11.00 -9.57
N ASN A 2 -3.62 10.87 -10.69
CA ASN A 2 -5.02 10.41 -10.66
C ASN A 2 -5.18 8.88 -10.43
N LEU A 3 -4.26 8.04 -10.93
CA LEU A 3 -4.36 6.57 -10.79
C LEU A 3 -4.34 6.09 -9.33
N LEU A 4 -3.52 6.74 -8.48
CA LEU A 4 -3.36 6.33 -7.09
C LEU A 4 -4.66 6.55 -6.30
N ASN A 5 -5.15 7.79 -6.25
CA ASN A 5 -6.40 8.06 -5.57
C ASN A 5 -7.61 7.40 -6.23
N ARG A 6 -7.59 7.20 -7.55
CA ARG A 6 -8.72 6.61 -8.27
C ARG A 6 -8.91 5.11 -8.02
N TYR A 7 -7.83 4.35 -7.77
CA TYR A 7 -7.94 2.89 -7.62
C TYR A 7 -7.48 2.39 -6.25
N PHE A 8 -6.53 3.07 -5.60
CA PHE A 8 -5.97 2.60 -4.34
C PHE A 8 -6.86 2.94 -3.14
N ALA A 9 -7.40 4.16 -3.10
CA ALA A 9 -8.34 4.56 -2.05
C ALA A 9 -9.62 3.68 -2.04
N PRO A 10 -10.30 3.40 -3.18
CA PRO A 10 -11.46 2.51 -3.17
C PRO A 10 -11.09 1.06 -2.87
N PHE A 11 -9.89 0.60 -3.25
CA PHE A 11 -9.44 -0.74 -2.86
C PHE A 11 -9.22 -0.86 -1.35
N ALA A 12 -8.55 0.10 -0.73
CA ALA A 12 -8.39 0.14 0.72
C ALA A 12 -9.75 0.25 1.44
N ALA A 13 -10.66 1.07 0.90
CA ALA A 13 -12.03 1.17 1.40
C ALA A 13 -12.75 -0.20 1.33
N LEU A 14 -12.65 -0.90 0.21
CA LEU A 14 -13.27 -2.21 0.02
C LEU A 14 -12.72 -3.24 1.00
N LEU A 15 -11.41 -3.26 1.23
CA LEU A 15 -10.80 -4.14 2.23
C LEU A 15 -11.30 -3.83 3.65
N ILE A 16 -11.38 -2.55 4.03
CA ILE A 16 -11.81 -2.15 5.38
C ILE A 16 -13.30 -2.45 5.57
N VAL A 17 -14.14 -2.09 4.60
CA VAL A 17 -15.59 -2.39 4.65
C VAL A 17 -15.81 -3.90 4.72
N SER A 18 -15.06 -4.69 3.93
CA SER A 18 -15.14 -6.15 4.00
C SER A 18 -14.73 -6.66 5.38
N ALA A 19 -13.61 -6.17 5.94
CA ALA A 19 -13.16 -6.57 7.27
C ALA A 19 -14.17 -6.22 8.37
N VAL A 20 -14.83 -5.06 8.28
CA VAL A 20 -15.86 -4.65 9.24
C VAL A 20 -17.14 -5.48 9.08
N TYR A 21 -17.56 -5.73 7.84
CA TYR A 21 -18.78 -6.47 7.54
C TYR A 21 -18.68 -7.95 7.93
N PHE A 22 -17.56 -8.59 7.63
CA PHE A 22 -17.40 -10.04 7.86
C PHE A 22 -16.90 -10.42 9.25
N THR A 23 -16.28 -9.49 9.99
CA THR A 23 -15.57 -9.87 11.22
C THR A 23 -15.97 -9.14 12.49
N GLU A 24 -17.12 -8.45 12.51
CA GLU A 24 -17.71 -7.77 13.69
C GLU A 24 -16.66 -7.30 14.74
N PRO A 25 -15.73 -6.39 14.36
CA PRO A 25 -14.63 -6.02 15.23
C PRO A 25 -15.12 -5.24 16.46
N ASP A 26 -14.37 -5.33 17.56
CA ASP A 26 -14.65 -4.56 18.78
C ASP A 26 -14.78 -3.06 18.49
N ARG A 27 -15.67 -2.38 19.22
CA ARG A 27 -16.05 -0.97 19.01
C ARG A 27 -14.84 -0.04 19.00
N ARG A 28 -13.81 -0.33 19.80
CA ARG A 28 -12.55 0.43 19.81
C ARG A 28 -11.78 0.28 18.51
N THR A 29 -11.61 -0.96 18.02
CA THR A 29 -10.92 -1.26 16.76
C THR A 29 -11.63 -0.64 15.57
N LEU A 30 -12.95 -0.68 15.56
CA LEU A 30 -13.77 -0.06 14.51
C LEU A 30 -13.59 1.47 14.48
N VAL A 31 -13.68 2.15 15.63
CA VAL A 31 -13.53 3.61 15.71
C VAL A 31 -12.10 4.04 15.33
N LEU A 32 -11.08 3.31 15.80
CA LEU A 32 -9.69 3.64 15.48
C LEU A 32 -9.37 3.39 14.00
N SER A 33 -9.75 2.23 13.45
CA SER A 33 -9.51 1.92 12.03
C SER A 33 -10.30 2.84 11.10
N GLY A 34 -11.57 3.13 11.43
CA GLY A 34 -12.38 4.11 10.72
C GLY A 34 -11.79 5.51 10.79
N GLY A 35 -11.31 5.94 11.95
CA GLY A 35 -10.64 7.23 12.14
C GLY A 35 -9.37 7.35 11.30
N VAL A 36 -8.51 6.33 11.32
CA VAL A 36 -7.29 6.27 10.49
C VAL A 36 -7.64 6.29 9.00
N PHE A 37 -8.67 5.55 8.59
CA PHE A 37 -9.11 5.53 7.21
C PHE A 37 -9.62 6.91 6.74
N VAL A 38 -10.51 7.55 7.51
CA VAL A 38 -11.01 8.89 7.20
C VAL A 38 -9.88 9.92 7.17
N ALA A 39 -8.96 9.86 8.14
CA ALA A 39 -7.77 10.71 8.14
C ALA A 39 -6.94 10.51 6.87
N SER A 40 -6.73 9.26 6.44
CA SER A 40 -6.00 8.94 5.21
C SER A 40 -6.68 9.53 3.97
N LEU A 41 -8.01 9.51 3.90
CA LEU A 41 -8.77 10.08 2.79
C LEU A 41 -8.66 11.61 2.77
N LEU A 42 -8.80 12.26 3.92
CA LEU A 42 -8.70 13.72 4.04
C LEU A 42 -7.30 14.22 3.66
N VAL A 43 -6.24 13.55 4.13
CA VAL A 43 -4.86 13.95 3.80
C VAL A 43 -4.57 13.70 2.31
N ASN A 44 -5.01 12.56 1.74
CA ASN A 44 -4.84 12.29 0.32
C ASN A 44 -5.63 13.28 -0.56
N TRP A 45 -6.84 13.67 -0.15
CA TRP A 45 -7.64 14.69 -0.81
C TRP A 45 -6.96 16.06 -0.76
N TRP A 46 -6.49 16.48 0.43
CA TRP A 46 -5.81 17.76 0.62
C TRP A 46 -4.52 17.86 -0.20
N LEU A 47 -3.69 16.81 -0.21
CA LEU A 47 -2.48 16.75 -1.03
C LEU A 47 -2.81 16.84 -2.53
N SER A 48 -3.91 16.22 -2.96
CA SER A 48 -4.34 16.26 -4.36
C SER A 48 -4.87 17.62 -4.77
N ALA A 49 -5.70 18.25 -3.94
CA ALA A 49 -6.21 19.60 -4.16
C ALA A 49 -5.07 20.63 -4.26
N ASN A 50 -4.05 20.49 -3.41
CA ASN A 50 -2.91 21.42 -3.37
C ASN A 50 -1.77 21.08 -4.32
N THR A 51 -1.89 20.00 -5.10
CA THR A 51 -0.83 19.57 -6.04
C THR A 51 -0.47 20.68 -7.04
N TYR A 52 -1.45 21.47 -7.50
CA TYR A 52 -1.23 22.58 -8.44
C TYR A 52 -0.49 23.78 -7.84
N ARG A 53 -0.51 23.98 -6.52
CA ARG A 53 0.30 25.03 -5.86
C ARG A 53 1.77 24.64 -5.75
N PHE A 54 2.09 23.35 -5.87
CA PHE A 54 3.41 22.80 -5.62
C PHE A 54 4.02 22.14 -6.87
N VAL A 55 3.79 22.71 -8.05
CA VAL A 55 4.27 22.17 -9.34
C VAL A 55 5.78 21.93 -9.34
N GLY A 56 6.58 22.83 -8.75
CA GLY A 56 8.03 22.66 -8.61
C GLY A 56 8.46 21.50 -7.70
N TRP A 57 7.55 20.98 -6.86
CA TRP A 57 7.78 19.88 -5.92
C TRP A 57 7.06 18.59 -6.31
N ALA A 58 6.48 18.53 -7.52
CA ALA A 58 5.67 17.41 -7.98
C ALA A 58 6.38 16.05 -7.86
N GLY A 59 7.70 16.00 -8.06
CA GLY A 59 8.51 14.80 -7.84
C GLY A 59 8.56 14.35 -6.38
N ARG A 60 8.84 15.28 -5.45
CA ARG A 60 8.90 14.99 -4.01
C ARG A 60 7.53 14.63 -3.43
N LEU A 61 6.48 15.29 -3.89
CA LEU A 61 5.10 15.01 -3.46
C LEU A 61 4.67 13.58 -3.79
N ARG A 62 5.14 12.99 -4.90
CA ARG A 62 4.88 11.58 -5.22
C ARG A 62 5.53 10.64 -4.22
N THR A 63 6.79 10.88 -3.88
CA THR A 63 7.49 10.11 -2.84
C THR A 63 6.80 10.24 -1.50
N VAL A 64 6.40 11.46 -1.11
CA VAL A 64 5.65 11.69 0.13
C VAL A 64 4.34 10.90 0.13
N GLN A 65 3.58 10.88 -0.97
CA GLN A 65 2.33 10.11 -1.04
C GLN A 65 2.54 8.60 -0.94
N ILE A 66 3.61 8.05 -1.54
CA ILE A 66 3.96 6.63 -1.40
C ILE A 66 4.14 6.28 0.09
N TRP A 67 4.96 7.06 0.79
CA TRP A 67 5.24 6.84 2.20
C TRP A 67 4.04 7.11 3.09
N LEU A 68 3.22 8.11 2.77
CA LEU A 68 2.01 8.40 3.53
C LEU A 68 1.01 7.24 3.45
N ASN A 69 0.80 6.66 2.26
CA ASN A 69 -0.05 5.48 2.12
C ASN A 69 0.51 4.27 2.88
N PHE A 70 1.83 4.07 2.85
CA PHE A 70 2.48 3.05 3.64
C PHE A 70 2.27 3.26 5.16
N VAL A 71 2.45 4.50 5.64
CA VAL A 71 2.23 4.89 7.04
C VAL A 71 0.79 4.65 7.47
N TRP A 72 -0.21 4.83 6.60
CA TRP A 72 -1.59 4.48 6.90
C TRP A 72 -1.86 2.97 6.86
N ALA A 73 -1.20 2.23 5.97
CA ALA A 73 -1.34 0.78 5.86
C ALA A 73 -0.87 0.05 7.13
N VAL A 74 0.21 0.51 7.78
CA VAL A 74 0.76 -0.08 9.02
C VAL A 74 -0.26 -0.20 10.16
N PRO A 75 -0.87 0.90 10.66
CA PRO A 75 -1.84 0.83 11.74
C PRO A 75 -3.13 0.12 11.31
N LEU A 76 -3.58 0.28 10.05
CA LEU A 76 -4.75 -0.43 9.55
C LEU A 76 -4.53 -1.95 9.57
N PHE A 77 -3.37 -2.42 9.13
CA PHE A 77 -3.03 -3.83 9.21
C PHE A 77 -2.83 -4.31 10.65
N TYR A 78 -2.21 -3.53 11.51
CA TYR A 78 -2.06 -3.88 12.92
C TYR A 78 -3.41 -4.02 13.64
N LEU A 79 -4.38 -3.17 13.32
CA LEU A 79 -5.72 -3.23 13.92
C LEU A 79 -6.58 -4.35 13.30
N LEU A 80 -6.62 -4.45 11.98
CA LEU A 80 -7.59 -5.29 11.26
C LEU A 80 -7.01 -6.61 10.72
N GLY A 81 -5.70 -6.78 10.68
CA GLY A 81 -5.05 -7.94 10.04
C GLY A 81 -5.37 -9.30 10.69
N GLY A 82 -5.77 -9.32 11.96
CA GLY A 82 -6.23 -10.54 12.65
C GLY A 82 -7.70 -10.87 12.38
N PHE A 83 -8.46 -9.91 11.86
CA PHE A 83 -9.88 -10.05 11.55
C PHE A 83 -10.10 -10.40 10.07
N TRP A 84 -9.20 -9.97 9.18
CA TRP A 84 -9.36 -10.16 7.75
C TRP A 84 -8.04 -10.59 7.11
N GLY A 85 -7.99 -11.83 6.64
CA GLY A 85 -6.80 -12.44 6.05
C GLY A 85 -6.17 -11.62 4.91
N PRO A 86 -6.94 -11.09 3.94
CA PRO A 86 -6.41 -10.31 2.81
C PRO A 86 -5.83 -8.92 3.14
N MET A 87 -5.81 -8.49 4.41
CA MET A 87 -5.35 -7.13 4.77
C MET A 87 -3.89 -6.84 4.39
N TRP A 88 -3.07 -7.88 4.21
CA TRP A 88 -1.67 -7.73 3.78
C TRP A 88 -1.55 -7.05 2.41
N LEU A 89 -2.58 -7.11 1.57
CA LEU A 89 -2.62 -6.46 0.26
C LEU A 89 -2.45 -4.93 0.34
N LEU A 90 -2.73 -4.31 1.49
CA LEU A 90 -2.44 -2.90 1.71
C LEU A 90 -0.95 -2.57 1.54
N PHE A 91 -0.05 -3.51 1.86
CA PHE A 91 1.40 -3.33 1.71
C PHE A 91 1.89 -3.44 0.27
N VAL A 92 1.07 -3.95 -0.65
CA VAL A 92 1.39 -3.98 -2.09
C VAL A 92 1.30 -2.57 -2.69
N MET A 93 0.53 -1.68 -2.06
CA MET A 93 0.14 -0.41 -2.65
C MET A 93 1.28 0.59 -2.83
N ALA A 94 2.09 0.78 -1.79
CA ALA A 94 3.25 1.64 -1.82
C ALA A 94 4.30 1.20 -2.87
N PRO A 95 4.72 -0.07 -2.92
CA PRO A 95 5.73 -0.51 -3.89
C PRO A 95 5.22 -0.58 -5.32
N VAL A 96 3.94 -0.92 -5.58
CA VAL A 96 3.34 -0.80 -6.92
C VAL A 96 3.34 0.66 -7.38
N THR A 97 3.07 1.60 -6.47
CA THR A 97 3.17 3.03 -6.81
C THR A 97 4.61 3.44 -7.11
N ALA A 98 5.57 2.99 -6.31
CA ALA A 98 6.98 3.23 -6.56
C ALA A 98 7.42 2.65 -7.92
N ALA A 99 6.87 1.50 -8.31
CA ALA A 99 7.11 0.87 -9.61
C ALA A 99 6.63 1.72 -10.81
N LEU A 100 5.52 2.44 -10.65
CA LEU A 100 4.94 3.27 -11.71
C LEU A 100 5.63 4.63 -11.87
N TYR A 101 6.18 5.18 -10.79
CA TYR A 101 6.67 6.58 -10.76
C TYR A 101 8.14 6.74 -10.39
N GLY A 102 8.77 5.73 -9.81
CA GLY A 102 10.15 5.75 -9.35
C GLY A 102 11.08 4.92 -10.22
N GLY A 103 12.34 4.84 -9.79
CA GLY A 103 13.34 3.95 -10.40
C GLY A 103 13.27 2.52 -9.87
N TRP A 104 14.00 1.60 -10.52
CA TRP A 104 14.11 0.21 -10.09
C TRP A 104 14.56 0.08 -8.63
N ALA A 105 15.63 0.78 -8.24
CA ALA A 105 16.17 0.73 -6.88
C ALA A 105 15.18 1.24 -5.84
N GLN A 106 14.43 2.31 -6.16
CA GLN A 106 13.40 2.87 -5.29
C GLN A 106 12.20 1.92 -5.14
N THR A 107 11.84 1.23 -6.22
CA THR A 107 10.78 0.22 -6.22
C THR A 107 11.16 -0.94 -5.32
N LEU A 108 12.37 -1.48 -5.51
CA LEU A 108 12.87 -2.60 -4.73
C LEU A 108 12.98 -2.24 -3.25
N SER A 109 13.55 -1.08 -2.91
CA SER A 109 13.66 -0.65 -1.51
C SER A 109 12.30 -0.46 -0.84
N THR A 110 11.34 0.16 -1.53
CA THR A 110 9.96 0.32 -1.01
C THR A 110 9.30 -1.04 -0.81
N ALA A 111 9.51 -1.99 -1.71
CA ALA A 111 8.93 -3.33 -1.62
C ALA A 111 9.53 -4.12 -0.46
N LEU A 112 10.85 -4.07 -0.27
CA LEU A 112 11.53 -4.71 0.85
C LEU A 112 11.10 -4.12 2.19
N VAL A 113 10.98 -2.78 2.29
CA VAL A 113 10.47 -2.13 3.51
C VAL A 113 9.03 -2.54 3.78
N SER A 114 8.19 -2.61 2.75
CA SER A 114 6.79 -2.99 2.89
C SER A 114 6.63 -4.46 3.32
N ALA A 115 7.33 -5.37 2.67
CA ALA A 115 7.34 -6.79 2.99
C ALA A 115 7.94 -7.05 4.38
N GLY A 116 9.07 -6.42 4.71
CA GLY A 116 9.72 -6.54 6.02
C GLY A 116 8.85 -6.01 7.15
N THR A 117 8.16 -4.88 6.94
CA THR A 117 7.24 -4.33 7.95
C THR A 117 6.04 -5.23 8.15
N MET A 118 5.47 -5.78 7.08
CA MET A 118 4.39 -6.76 7.18
C MET A 118 4.80 -7.99 7.99
N LEU A 119 5.98 -8.57 7.73
CA LEU A 119 6.52 -9.69 8.50
C LEU A 119 6.76 -9.30 9.97
N GLY A 120 7.30 -8.11 10.23
CA GLY A 120 7.48 -7.58 11.58
C GLY A 120 6.15 -7.44 12.32
N LEU A 121 5.09 -7.01 11.64
CA LEU A 121 3.75 -6.94 12.24
C LEU A 121 3.15 -8.31 12.49
N TYR A 122 3.36 -9.30 11.61
CA TYR A 122 2.98 -10.68 11.88
C TYR A 122 3.68 -11.23 13.13
N TRP A 123 4.99 -10.95 13.27
CA TRP A 123 5.75 -11.32 14.44
C TRP A 123 5.21 -10.67 15.72
N LEU A 124 4.98 -9.36 15.71
CA LEU A 124 4.43 -8.60 16.85
C LEU A 124 3.02 -9.04 17.26
N ARG A 125 2.26 -9.61 16.33
CA ARG A 125 0.93 -10.17 16.59
C ARG A 125 0.96 -11.61 17.09
N GLY A 126 2.14 -12.21 17.24
CA GLY A 126 2.30 -13.57 17.71
C GLY A 126 1.88 -14.61 16.68
N LEU A 127 2.27 -14.45 15.41
CA LEU A 127 2.04 -15.48 14.40
C LEU A 127 2.78 -16.77 14.79
N GLU A 128 2.02 -17.83 15.03
CA GLU A 128 2.54 -19.15 15.42
C GLU A 128 2.28 -20.20 14.33
N GLY A 129 3.16 -21.20 14.25
CA GLY A 129 3.04 -22.33 13.33
C GLY A 129 3.82 -22.18 12.03
N GLU A 130 4.48 -23.26 11.60
CA GLU A 130 5.35 -23.28 10.42
C GLU A 130 4.60 -22.95 9.13
N VAL A 131 3.36 -23.47 8.99
CA VAL A 131 2.51 -23.19 7.82
C VAL A 131 2.15 -21.71 7.74
N ALA A 132 1.85 -21.07 8.88
CA ALA A 132 1.52 -19.66 8.93
C ALA A 132 2.71 -18.78 8.51
N TRP A 133 3.91 -19.12 8.98
CA TRP A 133 5.15 -18.47 8.56
C TRP A 133 5.46 -18.70 7.08
N GLY A 134 5.20 -19.90 6.55
CA GLY A 134 5.28 -20.20 5.12
C GLY A 134 4.37 -19.30 4.30
N MET A 135 3.10 -19.12 4.71
CA MET A 135 2.15 -18.21 4.06
C MET A 135 2.62 -16.75 4.13
N ALA A 136 3.05 -16.28 5.30
CA ALA A 136 3.57 -14.92 5.47
C ALA A 136 4.81 -14.67 4.59
N GLY A 137 5.68 -15.66 4.45
CA GLY A 137 6.82 -15.63 3.54
C GLY A 137 6.40 -15.50 2.07
N ILE A 138 5.37 -16.23 1.65
CA ILE A 138 4.80 -16.11 0.30
C ILE A 138 4.19 -14.72 0.08
N HIS A 139 3.45 -14.18 1.06
CA HIS A 139 2.92 -12.81 0.98
C HIS A 139 4.04 -11.78 0.81
N ALA A 140 5.14 -11.92 1.56
CA ALA A 140 6.29 -11.03 1.48
C ALA A 140 6.97 -11.11 0.11
N ALA A 141 7.19 -12.34 -0.40
CA ALA A 141 7.75 -12.57 -1.72
C ALA A 141 6.85 -11.99 -2.82
N PHE A 142 5.52 -12.16 -2.68
CA PHE A 142 4.55 -11.61 -3.62
C PHE A 142 4.64 -10.08 -3.71
N ILE A 143 4.74 -9.37 -2.58
CA ILE A 143 4.89 -7.91 -2.56
C ILE A 143 6.10 -7.47 -3.39
N VAL A 144 7.24 -8.15 -3.22
CA VAL A 144 8.49 -7.83 -3.92
C VAL A 144 8.39 -8.15 -5.42
N ILE A 145 7.96 -9.37 -5.76
CA ILE A 145 7.87 -9.82 -7.14
C ILE A 145 6.85 -8.97 -7.91
N MET A 146 5.68 -8.70 -7.34
CA MET A 146 4.64 -7.91 -7.97
C MET A 146 5.09 -6.47 -8.26
N ALA A 147 5.85 -5.86 -7.36
CA ALA A 147 6.40 -4.53 -7.57
C ALA A 147 7.40 -4.49 -8.72
N LEU A 148 8.34 -5.45 -8.78
CA LEU A 148 9.32 -5.53 -9.87
C LEU A 148 8.68 -5.89 -11.21
N PHE A 149 7.68 -6.76 -11.20
CA PHE A 149 6.87 -7.09 -12.37
C PHE A 149 6.17 -5.84 -12.91
N THR A 150 5.49 -5.09 -12.04
CA THR A 150 4.82 -3.83 -12.41
C THR A 150 5.80 -2.82 -12.98
N TYR A 151 6.99 -2.71 -12.39
CA TYR A 151 8.04 -1.81 -12.89
C TYR A 151 8.45 -2.19 -14.31
N SER A 152 8.65 -3.49 -14.55
CA SER A 152 9.05 -4.02 -15.87
C SER A 152 7.98 -3.80 -16.93
N LEU A 153 6.69 -3.92 -16.56
CA LEU A 153 5.56 -3.57 -17.43
C LEU A 153 5.56 -2.07 -17.76
N ALA A 154 5.73 -1.21 -16.76
CA ALA A 154 5.77 0.24 -16.95
C ALA A 154 6.91 0.64 -17.91
N GLN A 155 8.10 0.06 -17.75
CA GLN A 155 9.24 0.31 -18.63
C GLN A 155 9.01 -0.20 -20.06
N THR A 156 8.42 -1.40 -20.21
CA THR A 156 8.08 -1.95 -21.53
C THR A 156 7.07 -1.07 -22.26
N ALA A 157 6.04 -0.59 -21.56
CA ALA A 157 5.04 0.31 -22.14
C ALA A 157 5.64 1.64 -22.61
N LEU A 158 6.58 2.21 -21.84
CA LEU A 158 7.30 3.42 -22.24
C LEU A 158 8.16 3.16 -23.49
N ARG A 159 8.91 2.05 -23.53
CA ARG A 159 9.73 1.68 -24.70
C ARG A 159 8.89 1.49 -25.97
N LEU A 160 7.76 0.80 -25.87
CA LEU A 160 6.84 0.60 -27.01
C LEU A 160 6.28 1.94 -27.54
N ARG A 161 5.95 2.87 -26.63
CA ARG A 161 5.51 4.21 -27.00
C ARG A 161 6.60 4.98 -27.74
N ASP A 162 7.84 4.87 -27.27
CA ASP A 162 8.97 5.61 -27.82
C ASP A 162 9.44 5.01 -29.16
N LEU A 163 9.21 3.72 -29.43
CA LEU A 163 9.42 3.08 -30.73
C LEU A 163 8.39 3.47 -31.81
N ASN A 164 7.21 3.92 -31.40
CA ASN A 164 6.11 4.35 -32.29
C ASN A 164 6.17 5.85 -32.63
N ARG A 165 7.24 6.56 -32.26
CA ARG A 165 7.50 7.96 -32.59
C ARG A 165 8.74 8.08 -33.46
#